data_AF-A0A7S3GRI8-F1
#
_entry.id   AF-A0A7S3GRI8-F1
#
_cell.length_a   1.000
_cell.length_b   1.000
_cell.length_c   1.000
_cell.angle_alpha   90.00
_cell.angle_beta   90.00
_cell.angle_gamma   90.00
#
_symmetry.space_group_name_H-M   'P 1'
#
loop_
_entity.id
_entity.type
_entity.pdbx_description
1 polymer ?
#
loop_
_entity_poly.entity_id
_entity_poly.type
_entity_poly.pdbx_seq_one_letter_code
_entity_poly.pdbx_strand_id
1 'polypeptide(L)'
;VLHATAFKAISPSFIRSSRSPSLLMAFDWKVTKKSSEEKMVKSVESLQSQLNTLRTSGANPNVLDRIIVDCFDSTAPLNQVARVSAAGSQQLLVEPFDKALIKEIEK
;
A
#
# COMPACT_ATOMS: atom_id res chain seq x y z
N VAL A 1 -51.51 37.13 6.37
CA VAL A 1 -50.17 36.91 6.96
C VAL A 1 -50.11 35.45 7.43
N LEU A 2 -49.97 34.53 6.48
CA LEU A 2 -49.86 33.07 6.70
C LEU A 2 -48.50 32.64 6.14
N HIS A 3 -47.43 33.13 6.75
CA HIS A 3 -46.07 32.75 6.41
C HIS A 3 -45.28 32.66 7.71
N ALA A 4 -44.57 31.55 7.90
CA ALA A 4 -43.56 31.32 8.95
C ALA A 4 -44.00 30.75 10.32
N THR A 5 -44.75 29.63 10.37
CA THR A 5 -44.87 28.83 11.61
C THR A 5 -44.68 27.32 11.47
N ALA A 6 -44.21 26.80 10.32
CA ALA A 6 -44.05 25.35 10.10
C ALA A 6 -42.59 24.85 9.99
N PHE A 7 -41.59 25.64 10.40
CA PHE A 7 -40.17 25.25 10.25
C PHE A 7 -39.36 25.26 11.55
N LYS A 8 -39.98 25.54 12.71
CA LYS A 8 -39.29 25.72 13.99
C LYS A 8 -39.55 24.58 14.99
N ALA A 9 -39.57 23.33 14.54
CA ALA A 9 -39.70 22.19 15.44
C ALA A 9 -39.12 20.89 14.84
N ILE A 10 -37.90 20.95 14.32
CA ILE A 10 -37.05 19.75 14.18
C ILE A 10 -36.04 19.82 15.32
N SER A 11 -36.51 19.56 16.54
CA SER A 11 -35.63 19.40 17.69
C SER A 11 -34.92 18.04 17.59
N PRO A 12 -33.63 17.94 17.92
CA PRO A 12 -32.86 16.70 17.82
C PRO A 12 -33.38 15.57 18.72
N SER A 13 -34.24 15.88 19.69
CA SER A 13 -34.93 14.93 20.56
C SER A 13 -36.11 14.22 19.88
N PHE A 14 -36.73 14.79 18.85
CA PHE A 14 -37.89 14.20 18.17
C PHE A 14 -37.49 13.10 17.16
N ILE A 15 -36.33 13.24 16.51
CA ILE A 15 -35.78 12.21 15.60
C ILE A 15 -35.40 10.92 16.37
N ARG A 16 -35.19 11.02 17.69
CA ARG A 16 -34.80 9.87 18.53
C ARG A 16 -35.98 8.97 18.92
N SER A 17 -37.24 9.44 18.84
CA SER A 17 -38.39 8.63 19.29
C SER A 17 -39.03 7.74 18.21
N SER A 18 -38.75 7.97 16.92
CA SER A 18 -39.41 7.22 15.83
C SER A 18 -38.58 6.08 15.22
N ARG A 19 -37.31 5.92 15.60
CA ARG A 19 -36.53 4.75 15.20
C ARG A 19 -36.52 3.74 16.35
N SER A 20 -37.16 2.60 16.13
CA SER A 20 -37.08 1.45 17.03
C SER A 20 -35.62 1.14 17.39
N PRO A 21 -35.29 0.83 18.66
CA PRO A 21 -33.93 0.55 19.10
C PRO A 21 -33.22 -0.55 18.30
N SER A 22 -33.98 -1.45 17.67
CA SER A 22 -33.46 -2.54 16.83
C SER A 22 -32.79 -2.07 15.54
N LEU A 23 -33.16 -0.92 14.98
CA LEU A 23 -32.57 -0.40 13.74
C LEU A 23 -31.30 0.42 14.00
N LEU A 24 -31.13 0.97 15.20
CA LEU A 24 -29.90 1.64 15.61
C LEU A 24 -28.74 0.66 15.87
N MET A 25 -29.04 -0.60 16.21
CA MET A 25 -28.04 -1.67 16.32
C MET A 25 -27.56 -2.18 14.95
N ALA A 26 -28.34 -1.96 13.88
CA ALA A 26 -28.04 -2.50 12.54
C ALA A 26 -27.14 -1.59 11.69
N PHE A 27 -26.93 -0.33 12.08
CA PHE A 27 -26.13 0.64 11.33
C PHE A 27 -25.07 1.28 12.23
N ASP A 28 -24.10 0.48 12.67
CA ASP A 28 -22.94 1.00 13.38
C ASP A 28 -21.96 1.64 12.40
N TRP A 29 -22.17 2.92 12.13
CA TRP A 29 -21.36 3.70 11.20
C TRP A 29 -19.88 3.76 11.61
N LYS A 30 -19.54 3.53 12.90
CA LYS A 30 -18.15 3.48 13.35
C LYS A 30 -17.42 2.26 12.80
N VAL A 31 -18.11 1.12 12.75
CA VAL A 31 -17.58 -0.12 12.15
C VAL A 31 -17.39 0.07 10.65
N THR A 32 -18.38 0.65 9.96
CA THR A 32 -18.30 0.94 8.52
C THR A 32 -17.17 1.91 8.19
N LYS A 33 -16.99 2.96 9.01
CA LYS A 33 -15.91 3.93 8.85
C LYS A 33 -14.54 3.25 8.96
N LYS A 34 -14.32 2.49 10.04
CA LYS A 34 -13.05 1.80 10.28
C LYS A 34 -12.73 0.79 9.17
N SER A 35 -13.71 -0.03 8.78
CA SER A 35 -13.53 -1.00 7.68
C SER A 35 -13.24 -0.32 6.34
N SER A 36 -13.81 0.87 6.09
CA SER A 36 -13.54 1.63 4.86
C SER A 36 -12.13 2.23 4.88
N GLU A 37 -11.68 2.77 6.01
CA GLU A 37 -10.31 3.29 6.18
C GLU A 37 -9.28 2.17 5.96
N GLU A 38 -9.49 0.99 6.55
CA GLU A 38 -8.62 -0.18 6.34
C GLU A 38 -8.54 -0.60 4.86
N LYS A 39 -9.67 -0.60 4.14
CA LYS A 39 -9.70 -0.91 2.70
C LYS A 39 -9.00 0.14 1.83
N MET A 40 -9.08 1.42 2.22
CA MET A 40 -8.36 2.50 1.53
C MET A 40 -6.85 2.34 1.71
N VAL A 41 -6.39 2.09 2.94
CA VAL A 41 -4.96 1.86 3.22
C VAL A 41 -4.44 0.67 2.42
N LYS A 42 -5.17 -0.46 2.43
CA LYS A 42 -4.78 -1.65 1.67
C LYS A 42 -4.72 -1.40 0.16
N SER A 43 -5.61 -0.57 -0.38
CA SER A 43 -5.58 -0.18 -1.80
C SER A 43 -4.32 0.63 -2.13
N VAL A 44 -3.93 1.57 -1.25
CA VAL A 44 -2.70 2.37 -1.42
C VAL A 44 -1.46 1.48 -1.33
N GLU A 45 -1.39 0.57 -0.37
CA GLU A 45 -0.28 -0.38 -0.23
C GLU A 45 -0.15 -1.29 -1.46
N SER A 46 -1.27 -1.83 -1.95
CA SER A 46 -1.28 -2.64 -3.18
C SER A 46 -0.78 -1.86 -4.38
N LEU A 47 -1.17 -0.58 -4.49
CA LEU A 47 -0.74 0.29 -5.58
C LEU A 47 0.76 0.58 -5.49
N GLN A 48 1.28 0.91 -4.30
CA GLN A 48 2.72 1.11 -4.08
C GLN A 48 3.53 -0.15 -4.40
N SER A 49 3.05 -1.33 -3.99
CA SER A 49 3.69 -2.60 -4.31
C SER A 49 3.78 -2.83 -5.83
N GLN A 50 2.71 -2.55 -6.57
CA GLN A 50 2.70 -2.64 -8.02
C GLN A 50 3.62 -1.61 -8.67
N LEU A 51 3.62 -0.36 -8.20
CA LEU A 51 4.52 0.69 -8.71
C LEU A 51 6.00 0.35 -8.48
N ASN A 52 6.35 -0.26 -7.34
CA ASN A 52 7.73 -0.67 -7.06
C ASN A 52 8.24 -1.72 -8.05
N THR A 53 7.34 -2.54 -8.61
CA THR A 53 7.67 -3.56 -9.60
C THR A 53 7.66 -3.04 -11.04
N LEU A 54 7.09 -1.87 -11.28
CA LEU A 54 7.05 -1.26 -12.60
C LEU A 54 8.41 -0.65 -12.94
N ARG A 55 8.99 -1.11 -14.04
CA ARG A 55 10.16 -0.47 -14.67
C ARG A 55 9.71 0.86 -15.28
N THR A 56 9.98 1.96 -14.59
CA THR A 56 9.83 3.32 -15.14
C THR A 56 11.04 3.67 -16.01
N SER A 57 11.04 4.87 -16.61
CA SER A 57 12.17 5.40 -17.38
C SER A 57 13.44 5.67 -16.56
N GLY A 58 13.40 5.37 -15.25
CA GLY A 58 14.50 5.45 -14.30
C GLY A 58 14.96 4.04 -13.88
N ALA A 59 16.26 3.85 -13.68
CA ALA A 59 16.82 2.62 -13.15
C ALA A 59 16.40 2.45 -11.68
N ASN A 60 15.42 1.58 -11.42
CA ASN A 60 14.95 1.26 -10.07
C ASN A 60 15.70 0.04 -9.52
N PRO A 61 16.51 0.18 -8.45
CA PRO A 61 17.28 -0.91 -7.87
C PRO A 61 16.39 -2.04 -7.31
N ASN A 62 15.17 -1.72 -6.86
CA ASN A 62 14.24 -2.69 -6.28
C ASN A 62 13.76 -3.76 -7.28
N VAL A 63 14.00 -3.55 -8.58
CA VAL A 63 13.67 -4.52 -9.63
C VAL A 63 14.53 -5.78 -9.51
N LEU A 64 15.73 -5.68 -8.95
CA LEU A 64 16.67 -6.80 -8.80
C LEU A 64 16.47 -7.57 -7.47
N ASP A 65 15.60 -7.11 -6.57
CA ASP A 65 15.33 -7.74 -5.26
C ASP A 65 14.82 -9.19 -5.36
N ARG A 66 14.23 -9.56 -6.49
CA ARG A 66 13.67 -10.90 -6.74
C ARG A 66 14.70 -11.90 -7.27
N ILE A 67 15.92 -11.46 -7.55
CA ILE A 67 16.97 -12.32 -8.11
C ILE A 67 17.64 -13.07 -6.96
N ILE A 68 17.63 -14.39 -7.09
CA ILE A 68 18.32 -15.31 -6.18
C ILE A 68 19.59 -15.73 -6.89
N VAL A 69 20.71 -15.62 -6.19
CA VAL A 69 22.03 -16.00 -6.68
C VAL A 69 22.48 -17.20 -5.87
N ASP A 70 22.93 -18.23 -6.58
CA ASP A 70 23.59 -19.36 -5.93
C ASP A 70 24.96 -18.89 -5.45
N CYS A 71 25.22 -18.97 -4.16
CA CYS A 71 26.50 -18.66 -3.54
C CYS A 71 27.07 -19.96 -2.99
N PHE A 72 28.02 -20.54 -3.72
CA PHE A 72 28.67 -21.80 -3.34
C PHE A 72 27.64 -22.90 -3.04
N ASP A 73 27.37 -23.19 -1.76
CA ASP A 73 26.46 -24.25 -1.31
C ASP A 73 25.06 -23.74 -0.90
N SER A 74 24.77 -22.44 -1.05
CA SER A 74 23.50 -21.85 -0.61
C SER A 74 22.96 -20.82 -1.59
N THR A 75 21.65 -20.85 -1.83
CA THR A 75 20.92 -19.78 -2.53
C THR A 75 20.74 -18.58 -1.60
N ALA A 76 21.18 -17.39 -2.01
CA ALA A 76 20.96 -16.14 -1.28
C ALA A 76 20.37 -15.06 -2.19
N PRO A 77 19.54 -14.14 -1.66
CA PRO A 77 19.03 -13.02 -2.46
C PRO A 77 20.18 -12.07 -2.83
N LEU A 78 20.14 -11.51 -4.05
CA LEU A 78 21.18 -10.63 -4.58
C LEU A 78 21.54 -9.47 -3.64
N ASN A 79 20.55 -8.91 -2.93
CA ASN A 79 20.74 -7.80 -1.99
C ASN A 79 21.67 -8.13 -0.80
N GLN A 80 21.86 -9.41 -0.47
CA GLN A 80 22.79 -9.84 0.59
C GLN A 80 24.21 -10.06 0.06
N VAL A 81 24.35 -10.24 -1.25
CA VAL A 81 25.59 -10.64 -1.92
C VAL A 81 26.26 -9.47 -2.65
N ALA A 82 25.47 -8.47 -3.02
CA ALA A 82 25.91 -7.29 -3.74
C ALA A 82 25.17 -6.03 -3.28
N ARG A 83 25.85 -4.90 -3.42
CA ARG A 83 25.24 -3.57 -3.29
C ARG A 83 24.67 -3.14 -4.64
N VAL A 84 23.36 -2.92 -4.70
CA VAL A 84 22.68 -2.41 -5.89
C VAL A 84 22.42 -0.91 -5.73
N SER A 85 22.80 -0.11 -6.71
CA SER A 85 22.56 1.33 -6.74
C SER A 85 22.21 1.80 -8.15
N ALA A 86 21.50 2.92 -8.25
CA ALA A 86 21.20 3.55 -9.54
C ALA A 86 22.33 4.52 -9.90
N ALA A 87 23.17 4.16 -10.89
CA ALA A 87 24.27 5.02 -11.34
C ALA A 87 23.84 6.01 -12.44
N GLY A 88 22.74 5.75 -13.13
CA GLY A 88 22.20 6.64 -14.17
C GLY A 88 20.72 6.41 -14.44
N SER A 89 20.14 7.17 -15.37
CA SER A 89 18.71 7.09 -15.69
C SER A 89 18.28 5.71 -16.21
N GLN A 90 19.16 4.98 -16.90
CA GLN A 90 18.87 3.63 -17.42
C GLN A 90 19.93 2.59 -17.05
N GLN A 91 20.77 2.88 -16.05
CA GLN A 91 21.86 1.99 -15.62
C GLN A 91 21.81 1.72 -14.12
N LEU A 92 21.82 0.44 -13.77
CA LEU A 92 22.02 -0.04 -12.41
C LEU A 92 23.47 -0.48 -12.24
N LEU A 93 24.07 -0.06 -11.14
CA LEU A 93 25.40 -0.50 -10.71
C LEU A 93 25.23 -1.55 -9.62
N VAL A 94 25.73 -2.75 -9.90
CA VAL A 94 25.78 -3.87 -8.95
C VAL A 94 27.22 -4.08 -8.54
N GLU A 95 27.53 -3.83 -7.27
CA GLU A 95 28.85 -4.00 -6.68
C GLU A 95 28.84 -5.26 -5.79
N PRO A 96 29.32 -6.42 -6.29
CA PRO A 96 29.38 -7.63 -5.49
C PRO A 96 30.46 -7.53 -4.41
N PHE A 97 30.18 -8.11 -3.24
CA PHE A 97 31.17 -8.15 -2.15
C PHE A 97 32.31 -9.14 -2.44
N ASP A 98 32.04 -10.17 -3.24
CA ASP A 98 33.04 -11.14 -3.71
C ASP A 98 33.07 -11.20 -5.24
N LYS A 99 34.28 -11.15 -5.81
CA LYS A 99 34.50 -11.20 -7.26
C LYS A 99 34.22 -12.57 -7.86
N ALA A 100 34.27 -13.65 -7.08
CA ALA A 100 33.97 -15.00 -7.56
C ALA A 100 32.51 -15.11 -8.04
N LEU A 101 31.60 -14.37 -7.40
CA LEU A 101 30.16 -14.41 -7.62
C LEU A 101 29.71 -13.61 -8.86
N ILE A 102 30.61 -12.84 -9.49
CA ILE A 102 30.30 -12.06 -10.71
C ILE A 102 29.73 -12.97 -11.81
N LYS A 103 30.29 -14.18 -11.98
CA LYS A 103 29.84 -15.15 -12.99
C LYS A 103 28.45 -15.75 -12.70
N GLU A 104 28.03 -15.76 -11.45
CA GLU A 104 26.70 -16.23 -11.06
C GLU A 104 25.68 -15.10 -11.11
N ILE A 105 26.09 -13.86 -10.86
CA ILE A 105 25.25 -12.66 -10.95
C ILE A 105 24.98 -12.24 -12.41
N GLU A 106 25.92 -12.47 -13.33
CA GLU A 106 25.73 -12.18 -14.76
C GLU A 106 24.81 -13.17 -15.49
N LYS A 107 24.54 -14.35 -14.90
CA LYS A 107 23.66 -15.36 -15.49
C LYS A 107 22.19 -14.99 -15.35
#